data_AF-A0A8T7BT41-F1
#
_entry.id   AF-A0A8T7BT41-F1
#
_cell.length_a   1.000
_cell.length_b   1.000
_cell.length_c   1.000
_cell.angle_alpha   90.00
_cell.angle_beta   90.00
_cell.angle_gamma   90.00
#
_symmetry.space_group_name_H-M   'P 1'
#
loop_
_entity.id
_entity.type
_entity.pdbx_description
1 polymer ?
#
loop_
_entity_poly.entity_id
_entity_poly.type
_entity_poly.pdbx_seq_one_letter_code
_entity_poly.pdbx_strand_id
1 'polypeptide(L)' 'MRETGERYRCEKCGAELVYEKPCLCPDDMPHSEICCNEQMKKVDS' A
#
# COMPACT_ATOMS: atom_id res chain seq x y z
N MET A 1 -7.90 2.24 -7.34
CA MET A 1 -8.61 1.18 -6.59
C MET A 1 -7.58 0.18 -6.06
N ARG A 2 -7.71 -0.32 -4.83
CA ARG A 2 -6.79 -1.34 -4.27
C ARG A 2 -7.49 -2.68 -4.11
N GLU A 3 -6.88 -3.75 -4.56
CA GLU A 3 -7.44 -5.11 -4.49
C GLU A 3 -7.02 -5.84 -3.22
N THR A 4 -7.87 -6.77 -2.78
CA THR A 4 -7.51 -7.66 -1.67
C THR A 4 -6.29 -8.48 -2.04
N GLY A 5 -5.29 -8.49 -1.16
CA GLY A 5 -4.04 -9.19 -1.38
C GLY A 5 -2.92 -8.31 -1.91
N GLU A 6 -3.18 -7.06 -2.33
CA GLU A 6 -2.11 -6.12 -2.66
C GLU A 6 -1.24 -5.85 -1.44
N ARG A 7 0.07 -5.85 -1.68
CA ARG A 7 1.08 -5.67 -0.64
C ARG A 7 1.94 -4.46 -0.94
N TYR A 8 2.28 -3.74 0.12
CA TYR A 8 3.16 -2.59 0.08
C TYR A 8 4.28 -2.84 1.07
N ARG A 9 5.52 -2.56 0.70
CA ARG A 9 6.67 -2.75 1.57
C ARG A 9 7.40 -1.44 1.80
N CYS A 10 7.75 -1.19 3.05
CA CYS A 10 8.68 -0.13 3.43
C CYS A 10 10.12 -0.64 3.24
N GLU A 11 10.91 0.04 2.43
CA GLU A 11 12.31 -0.33 2.17
C GLU A 11 13.25 -0.02 3.35
N LYS A 12 12.84 0.83 4.30
CA LYS A 12 13.66 1.22 5.47
C LYS A 12 13.59 0.22 6.61
N CYS A 13 12.38 -0.10 7.07
CA CYS A 13 12.15 -0.97 8.22
C CYS A 13 11.73 -2.39 7.82
N GLY A 14 11.41 -2.60 6.54
CA GLY A 14 10.96 -3.88 6.02
C GLY A 14 9.49 -4.20 6.28
N ALA A 15 8.73 -3.30 6.90
CA ALA A 15 7.31 -3.51 7.20
C ALA A 15 6.48 -3.72 5.94
N GLU A 16 5.49 -4.61 6.02
CA GLU A 16 4.56 -4.93 4.94
C GLU A 16 3.14 -4.51 5.33
N LEU A 17 2.47 -3.79 4.44
CA LEU A 17 1.06 -3.45 4.52
C LEU A 17 0.32 -4.30 3.51
N VAL A 18 -0.66 -5.06 3.98
CA VAL A 18 -1.46 -5.97 3.15
C VAL A 18 -2.90 -5.49 3.16
N TYR A 19 -3.48 -5.31 1.98
CA TYR A 19 -4.88 -5.00 1.84
C TYR A 19 -5.72 -6.25 2.08
N GLU A 20 -6.27 -6.42 3.28
CA GLU A 20 -7.19 -7.53 3.60
C GLU A 20 -8.58 -7.35 2.99
N LYS A 21 -8.94 -6.11 2.63
CA LYS A 21 -10.21 -5.73 2.02
C LYS A 21 -9.93 -4.82 0.83
N PRO A 22 -10.77 -4.87 -0.23
CA PRO A 22 -10.60 -4.00 -1.36
C PRO A 22 -10.91 -2.57 -0.92
N CYS A 23 -10.08 -1.62 -1.36
CA CYS A 23 -10.39 -0.23 -1.15
C CYS A 23 -11.32 0.28 -2.25
N LEU A 24 -12.48 0.79 -1.85
CA LEU A 24 -13.52 1.34 -2.74
C LEU A 24 -13.27 2.81 -3.12
N CYS A 25 -12.10 3.38 -2.79
CA CYS A 25 -11.79 4.77 -3.15
C CYS A 25 -11.64 4.93 -4.68
N PRO A 26 -12.13 6.06 -5.23
CA PRO A 26 -11.95 6.41 -6.63
C PRO A 26 -10.47 6.64 -6.95
N ASP A 27 -10.10 6.48 -8.23
CA ASP A 27 -8.71 6.60 -8.69
C ASP A 27 -8.13 8.01 -8.51
N ASP A 28 -9.00 9.02 -8.50
CA ASP A 28 -8.66 10.43 -8.28
C ASP A 28 -8.17 10.73 -6.84
N MET A 29 -8.32 9.78 -5.91
CA MET A 29 -7.87 9.91 -4.53
C MET A 29 -6.67 8.97 -4.27
N PRO A 30 -5.43 9.45 -4.40
CA PRO A 30 -4.25 8.62 -4.18
C PRO A 30 -4.17 8.18 -2.73
N HIS A 31 -3.91 6.89 -2.53
CA HIS A 31 -3.58 6.38 -1.20
C HIS A 31 -2.15 6.80 -0.86
N SER A 32 -2.00 7.31 0.35
CA SER A 32 -0.69 7.61 0.93
C SER A 32 -0.35 6.52 1.94
N GLU A 33 0.12 5.37 1.45
CA GLU A 33 0.68 4.33 2.32
C GLU A 33 2.06 4.79 2.83
N ILE A 34 2.10 5.61 3.90
CA ILE A 34 3.35 6.21 4.42
C ILE A 34 3.91 5.39 5.58
N CYS A 35 5.20 5.02 5.50
CA CYS A 35 5.97 4.42 6.58
C CYS A 35 7.39 4.99 6.60
N CYS A 36 7.97 5.25 7.78
CA CYS A 36 9.28 5.89 7.92
C CYS A 36 9.40 7.25 7.18
N ASN A 37 8.31 8.04 7.16
CA ASN A 37 8.20 9.30 6.42
C ASN A 37 8.36 9.17 4.89
N GLU A 38 8.28 7.96 4.35
CA GLU A 38 8.36 7.69 2.92
C GLU A 38 7.12 6.93 2.43
N GLN A 39 6.78 7.13 1.17
CA GLN A 39 5.72 6.37 0.50
C GLN A 39 6.19 4.92 0.30
N MET A 40 5.39 3.96 0.78
CA MET A 40 5.66 2.54 0.63
C MET A 40 5.55 2.12 -0.84
N LYS A 41 6.35 1.14 -1.25
CA LYS A 41 6.33 0.61 -2.62
C LYS A 41 5.38 -0.57 -2.71
N LYS A 42 4.52 -0.59 -3.74
CA LYS A 42 3.75 -1.79 -4.10
C LYS A 42 4.74 -2.90 -4.44
N VAL A 43 4.56 -4.06 -3.82
CA VAL A 43 5.28 -5.29 -4.17
C VAL A 43 4.27 -6.23 -4.83
N ASP A 44 4.52 -6.52 -6.10
CA ASP A 44 3.79 -7.55 -6.85
C ASP A 44 4.48 -8.87 -6.51
N SER A 45 3.74 -9.80 -5.91
CA SER A 45 4.27 -11.11 -5.52
C SER A 45 4.01 -12.16 -6.59
#